data_AF-A0A2R6HT27-F1
#
_entry.id   AF-A0A2R6HT27-F1
#
_cell.length_a   1.000
_cell.length_b   1.000
_cell.length_c   1.000
_cell.angle_alpha   90.00
_cell.angle_beta   90.00
_cell.angle_gamma   90.00
#
_symmetry.space_group_name_H-M   'P 1'
#
loop_
_entity.id
_entity.type
_entity.pdbx_description
1 polymer ?
#
loop_
_entity_poly.entity_id
_entity_poly.type
_entity_poly.pdbx_seq_one_letter_code
_entity_poly.pdbx_strand_id
1 'polypeptide(L)'
;MRTGSLRSLDLEDYYARKPVLDLNHRPEAGTPLKNKTDGERMIALGEEEAEVLDDYIRHKRVDVTDEHGRNPLITTKNGRIGKVTVRRITYQYTRPCVVAGECPHDENPEDCDAAMNYDKASECPDSVSAHPFRRAAITHHLNQDVPEPMVSDRMDVSPNVIDEHYDAEDEEGKMERRWDYLNNV
;
A
#
# COMPACT_ATOMS: atom_id res chain seq x y z
N MET A 1 -1.86 -2.69 -1.00
CA MET A 1 -1.81 -2.37 -2.45
C MET A 1 -0.36 -2.36 -2.97
N ARG A 2 -0.10 -2.49 -4.30
CA ARG A 2 1.24 -2.32 -4.91
C ARG A 2 1.55 -0.84 -5.18
N THR A 3 2.83 -0.44 -5.13
CA THR A 3 3.23 0.97 -5.39
C THR A 3 2.88 1.45 -6.80
N GLY A 4 2.94 0.55 -7.80
CA GLY A 4 2.50 0.85 -9.16
C GLY A 4 1.01 1.17 -9.26
N SER A 5 0.18 0.44 -8.52
CA SER A 5 -1.27 0.67 -8.42
C SER A 5 -1.59 1.96 -7.68
N LEU A 6 -0.86 2.28 -6.60
CA LEU A 6 -1.02 3.58 -5.92
C LEU A 6 -0.77 4.76 -6.87
N ARG A 7 0.29 4.65 -7.69
CA ARG A 7 0.66 5.70 -8.65
C ARG A 7 -0.35 5.85 -9.80
N SER A 8 -1.05 4.77 -10.18
CA SER A 8 -1.96 4.81 -11.33
C SER A 8 -3.26 5.56 -11.06
N LEU A 9 -3.60 5.77 -9.79
CA LEU A 9 -4.84 6.42 -9.38
C LEU A 9 -4.90 7.88 -9.81
N ASP A 10 -6.04 8.24 -10.36
CA ASP A 10 -6.49 9.59 -10.67
C ASP A 10 -7.54 10.04 -9.65
N LEU A 11 -7.88 11.34 -9.60
CA LEU A 11 -8.92 11.84 -8.70
C LEU A 11 -10.27 11.17 -8.99
N GLU A 12 -10.54 10.90 -10.26
CA GLU A 12 -11.77 10.27 -10.76
C GLU A 12 -11.87 8.79 -10.35
N ASP A 13 -10.76 8.17 -9.94
CA ASP A 13 -10.70 6.80 -9.45
C ASP A 13 -11.07 6.69 -7.96
N TYR A 14 -11.34 7.81 -7.27
CA TYR A 14 -11.70 7.80 -5.85
C TYR A 14 -13.15 8.27 -5.63
N TYR A 15 -13.96 7.42 -4.99
CA TYR A 15 -15.37 7.69 -4.70
C TYR A 15 -15.59 8.03 -3.21
N ALA A 16 -15.47 9.30 -2.82
CA ALA A 16 -15.55 9.71 -1.41
C ALA A 16 -16.86 9.30 -0.69
N ARG A 17 -18.03 9.37 -1.37
CA ARG A 17 -19.34 9.02 -0.74
C ARG A 17 -19.49 7.53 -0.44
N LYS A 18 -18.76 6.68 -1.15
CA LYS A 18 -18.69 5.24 -0.92
C LYS A 18 -17.20 4.89 -1.02
N PRO A 19 -16.43 5.09 0.07
CA PRO A 19 -14.97 5.14 0.02
C PRO A 19 -14.37 3.94 -0.69
N VAL A 20 -14.04 4.13 -1.96
CA VAL A 20 -13.56 3.09 -2.87
C VAL A 20 -12.52 3.71 -3.78
N LEU A 21 -11.44 2.96 -4.02
CA LEU A 21 -10.47 3.23 -5.07
C LEU A 21 -10.69 2.28 -6.25
N ASP A 22 -10.77 2.81 -7.46
CA ASP A 22 -10.93 2.05 -8.68
C ASP A 22 -9.60 1.95 -9.45
N LEU A 23 -9.00 0.77 -9.46
CA LEU A 23 -7.73 0.53 -10.12
C LEU A 23 -7.94 0.16 -11.58
N ASN A 24 -7.36 0.97 -12.46
CA ASN A 24 -7.53 0.86 -13.90
C ASN A 24 -6.18 0.68 -14.63
N HIS A 25 -6.13 -0.21 -15.63
CA HIS A 25 -4.95 -0.48 -16.44
C HIS A 25 -4.84 0.49 -17.61
N ARG A 26 -3.92 1.46 -17.52
CA ARG A 26 -3.73 2.49 -18.55
C ARG A 26 -2.28 2.47 -19.09
N PRO A 27 -1.89 1.47 -19.90
CA PRO A 27 -0.53 1.32 -20.40
C PRO A 27 -0.14 2.46 -21.36
N GLU A 28 -1.05 2.85 -22.25
CA GLU A 28 -0.84 3.93 -23.23
C GLU A 28 -0.65 5.31 -22.58
N ALA A 29 -1.10 5.47 -21.33
CA ALA A 29 -0.92 6.68 -20.54
C ALA A 29 0.17 6.51 -19.44
N GLY A 30 1.07 5.54 -19.56
CA GLY A 30 2.23 5.41 -18.67
C GLY A 30 1.91 4.98 -17.23
N THR A 31 0.73 4.42 -16.98
CA THR A 31 0.33 3.85 -15.67
C THR A 31 -0.21 2.42 -15.81
N PRO A 32 0.60 1.46 -16.31
CA PRO A 32 0.18 0.07 -16.38
C PRO A 32 0.15 -0.57 -14.97
N LEU A 33 -0.92 -1.30 -14.67
CA LEU A 33 -0.97 -2.28 -13.59
C LEU A 33 -0.08 -3.50 -13.88
N LYS A 34 0.46 -4.13 -12.82
CA LYS A 34 1.36 -5.29 -12.92
C LYS A 34 0.69 -6.47 -13.65
N ASN A 35 -0.54 -6.77 -13.26
CA ASN A 35 -1.34 -7.87 -13.81
C ASN A 35 -2.29 -7.40 -14.92
N LYS A 36 -1.99 -6.26 -15.57
CA LYS A 36 -2.78 -5.70 -16.66
C LYS A 36 -4.26 -5.55 -16.29
N THR A 37 -5.16 -5.87 -17.21
CA THR A 37 -6.62 -5.89 -17.01
C THR A 37 -7.03 -6.80 -15.86
N ASP A 38 -6.31 -7.91 -15.63
CA ASP A 38 -6.59 -8.82 -14.52
C ASP A 38 -6.26 -8.20 -13.15
N GLY A 39 -5.53 -7.08 -13.13
CA GLY A 39 -5.28 -6.31 -11.92
C GLY A 39 -6.31 -5.22 -11.65
N GLU A 40 -7.26 -4.99 -12.57
CA GLU A 40 -8.30 -3.98 -12.42
C GLU A 40 -9.32 -4.41 -11.37
N ARG A 41 -9.64 -3.50 -10.44
CA ARG A 41 -10.54 -3.81 -9.32
C ARG A 41 -10.87 -2.58 -8.49
N MET A 42 -11.99 -2.67 -7.79
CA MET A 42 -12.38 -1.73 -6.74
C MET A 42 -11.87 -2.18 -5.37
N ILE A 43 -11.30 -1.27 -4.61
CA ILE A 43 -10.83 -1.49 -3.23
C ILE A 43 -11.64 -0.59 -2.30
N ALA A 44 -12.48 -1.19 -1.46
CA ALA A 44 -13.14 -0.47 -0.37
C ALA A 44 -12.10 0.00 0.67
N LEU A 45 -12.24 1.25 1.12
CA LEU A 45 -11.49 1.86 2.20
C LEU A 45 -12.31 1.84 3.49
N GLY A 46 -11.66 1.73 4.64
CA GLY A 46 -12.29 2.03 5.92
C GLY A 46 -12.45 3.54 6.08
N GLU A 47 -13.16 3.93 7.14
CA GLU A 47 -13.48 5.33 7.41
C GLU A 47 -12.22 6.17 7.66
N GLU A 48 -11.27 5.64 8.43
CA GLU A 48 -10.00 6.33 8.73
C GLU A 48 -9.14 6.54 7.48
N GLU A 49 -9.02 5.54 6.59
CA GLU A 49 -8.25 5.72 5.36
C GLU A 49 -8.93 6.68 4.39
N ALA A 50 -10.26 6.70 4.38
CA ALA A 50 -11.03 7.65 3.59
C ALA A 50 -10.82 9.09 4.08
N GLU A 51 -10.87 9.31 5.40
CA GLU A 51 -10.64 10.62 6.02
C GLU A 51 -9.23 11.15 5.71
N VAL A 52 -8.20 10.31 5.87
CA VAL A 52 -6.81 10.69 5.52
C VAL A 52 -6.70 11.08 4.04
N LEU A 53 -7.37 10.35 3.15
CA LEU A 53 -7.32 10.63 1.72
C LEU A 53 -8.07 11.92 1.37
N ASP A 54 -9.25 12.14 1.95
CA ASP A 54 -10.05 13.36 1.79
C ASP A 54 -9.28 14.60 2.27
N ASP A 55 -8.65 14.53 3.44
CA ASP A 55 -7.84 15.62 3.99
C ASP A 55 -6.62 15.90 3.13
N TYR A 56 -5.94 14.85 2.65
CA TYR A 56 -4.85 15.01 1.70
C TYR A 56 -5.32 15.72 0.42
N ILE A 57 -6.43 15.28 -0.19
CA ILE A 57 -6.98 15.89 -1.40
C ILE A 57 -7.33 17.36 -1.17
N ARG A 58 -7.95 17.69 -0.03
CA ARG A 58 -8.41 19.04 0.28
C ARG A 58 -7.28 20.00 0.62
N HIS A 59 -6.24 19.52 1.31
CA HIS A 59 -5.27 20.42 1.96
C HIS A 59 -3.85 20.31 1.43
N LYS A 60 -3.46 19.18 0.82
CA LYS A 60 -2.06 18.88 0.50
C LYS A 60 -1.82 18.52 -0.96
N ARG A 61 -2.81 17.95 -1.65
CA ARG A 61 -2.68 17.60 -3.07
C ARG A 61 -2.42 18.86 -3.88
N VAL A 62 -1.40 18.81 -4.74
CA VAL A 62 -1.14 19.88 -5.70
C VAL A 62 -2.05 19.66 -6.90
N ASP A 63 -2.77 20.69 -7.32
CA ASP A 63 -3.67 20.59 -8.47
C ASP A 63 -2.90 20.69 -9.79
N VAL A 64 -2.62 19.54 -10.38
CA VAL A 64 -1.81 19.39 -11.60
C VAL A 64 -2.36 18.27 -12.49
N THR A 65 -2.21 18.46 -13.79
CA THR A 65 -2.57 17.48 -14.83
C THR A 65 -1.28 16.85 -15.38
N ASP A 66 -1.31 15.56 -15.72
CA ASP A 66 -0.17 14.88 -16.36
C ASP A 66 -0.11 15.12 -17.88
N GLU A 67 0.95 14.61 -18.51
CA GLU A 67 1.19 14.75 -19.96
C GLU A 67 0.10 14.13 -20.84
N HIS A 68 -0.80 13.31 -20.27
CA HIS A 68 -1.93 12.69 -20.95
C HIS A 68 -3.27 13.37 -20.62
N GLY A 69 -3.26 14.53 -19.94
CA GLY A 69 -4.48 15.27 -19.62
C GLY A 69 -5.26 14.71 -18.41
N ARG A 70 -4.65 13.85 -17.58
CA ARG A 70 -5.31 13.23 -16.42
C ARG A 70 -4.97 13.92 -15.12
N ASN A 71 -5.84 13.81 -14.12
CA ASN A 71 -5.68 14.44 -12.80
C ASN A 71 -5.18 13.41 -11.78
N PRO A 72 -3.86 13.28 -11.52
CA PRO A 72 -3.35 12.24 -10.65
C PRO A 72 -3.85 12.43 -9.21
N LEU A 73 -4.14 11.33 -8.51
CA LEU A 73 -4.53 11.38 -7.10
C LEU A 73 -3.33 11.80 -6.23
N ILE A 74 -2.21 11.08 -6.36
CA ILE A 74 -0.98 11.35 -5.61
C ILE A 74 -0.04 12.21 -6.45
N THR A 75 0.24 13.41 -5.95
CA THR A 75 0.93 14.47 -6.68
C THR A 75 2.14 15.00 -5.91
N THR A 76 3.02 15.67 -6.64
CA THR A 76 4.12 16.47 -6.11
C THR A 76 4.11 17.81 -6.84
N LYS A 77 4.97 18.74 -6.42
CA LYS A 77 5.21 19.99 -7.18
C LYS A 77 5.65 19.77 -8.65
N ASN A 78 6.07 18.55 -9.00
CA ASN A 78 6.51 18.17 -10.34
C ASN A 78 5.46 17.33 -11.11
N GLY A 79 4.20 17.24 -10.66
CA GLY A 79 3.18 16.41 -11.30
C GLY A 79 2.90 15.09 -10.57
N ARG A 80 2.43 14.07 -11.30
CA ARG A 80 2.17 12.71 -10.78
C ARG A 80 3.40 12.17 -10.06
N ILE A 81 3.20 11.59 -8.87
CA ILE A 81 4.32 11.04 -8.09
C ILE A 81 5.10 9.96 -8.87
N GLY A 82 6.43 9.99 -8.77
CA GLY A 82 7.30 8.97 -9.35
C GLY A 82 7.35 7.69 -8.52
N LYS A 83 7.55 6.52 -9.16
CA LYS A 83 7.70 5.23 -8.46
C LYS A 83 8.86 5.24 -7.45
N VAL A 84 9.97 5.88 -7.82
CA VAL A 84 11.16 6.04 -6.96
C VAL A 84 10.84 6.93 -5.76
N THR A 85 10.07 8.01 -5.97
CA THR A 85 9.64 8.91 -4.89
C THR A 85 8.79 8.18 -3.86
N VAL A 86 7.81 7.38 -4.29
CA VAL A 86 7.02 6.53 -3.37
C VAL A 86 7.94 5.66 -2.52
N ARG A 87 8.90 4.96 -3.15
CA ARG A 87 9.84 4.07 -2.45
C ARG A 87 10.71 4.82 -1.44
N ARG A 88 11.24 5.99 -1.80
CA ARG A 88 12.09 6.81 -0.91
C ARG A 88 11.30 7.33 0.29
N ILE A 89 10.08 7.84 0.08
CA ILE A 89 9.16 8.23 1.15
C ILE A 89 8.90 7.04 2.09
N THR A 90 8.69 5.84 1.54
CA THR A 90 8.48 4.66 2.38
C THR A 90 9.66 4.37 3.30
N TYR A 91 10.91 4.41 2.79
CA TYR A 91 12.07 4.23 3.66
C TYR A 91 12.17 5.36 4.69
N GLN A 92 11.94 6.61 4.27
CA GLN A 92 12.02 7.76 5.16
C GLN A 92 11.12 7.61 6.39
N TYR A 93 9.86 7.22 6.19
CA TYR A 93 8.86 7.13 7.26
C TYR A 93 8.83 5.80 7.99
N THR A 94 9.62 4.81 7.57
CA THR A 94 9.74 3.53 8.29
C THR A 94 10.95 3.43 9.20
N ARG A 95 11.86 4.42 9.14
CA ARG A 95 13.00 4.46 10.05
C ARG A 95 12.51 4.48 11.50
N PRO A 96 13.09 3.68 12.41
CA PRO A 96 12.67 3.61 13.81
C PRO A 96 12.64 4.98 14.51
N CYS A 97 13.63 5.83 14.26
CA CYS A 97 13.70 7.17 14.85
C CYS A 97 12.56 8.10 14.43
N VAL A 98 11.88 7.81 13.31
CA VAL A 98 10.69 8.57 12.86
C VAL A 98 9.42 8.02 13.49
N VAL A 99 9.31 6.69 13.61
CA VAL A 99 8.08 6.02 14.06
C VAL A 99 8.00 5.94 15.59
N ALA A 100 9.11 5.57 16.23
CA ALA A 100 9.22 5.37 17.68
C ALA A 100 9.90 6.54 18.41
N GLY A 101 10.55 7.45 17.68
CA GLY A 101 11.30 8.58 18.26
C GLY A 101 12.66 8.21 18.83
N GLU A 102 13.09 6.94 18.71
CA GLU A 102 14.36 6.44 19.20
C GLU A 102 15.05 5.54 18.16
N CYS A 103 16.38 5.40 18.27
CA CYS A 103 17.16 4.51 17.41
C CYS A 103 17.48 3.22 18.16
N PRO A 104 17.11 2.03 17.63
CA PRO A 104 17.42 0.74 18.26
C PRO A 104 18.89 0.33 18.13
N HIS A 105 19.71 1.12 17.44
CA HIS A 105 21.14 0.90 17.24
C HIS A 105 22.01 1.86 18.07
N ASP A 106 21.44 2.57 19.04
CA ASP A 106 22.11 3.60 19.86
C ASP A 106 22.77 4.73 19.05
N GLU A 107 22.29 5.01 17.83
CA GLU A 107 22.74 6.16 17.05
C GLU A 107 21.92 7.43 17.35
N ASN A 108 22.59 8.59 17.39
CA ASN A 108 21.93 9.89 17.46
C ASN A 108 21.32 10.27 16.09
N PRO A 109 19.99 10.47 15.97
CA PRO A 109 19.37 10.85 14.70
C PRO A 109 19.90 12.16 14.10
N GLU A 110 20.45 13.06 14.91
CA GLU A 110 21.02 14.33 14.41
C GLU A 110 22.36 14.15 13.68
N ASP A 111 23.07 13.05 13.94
CA ASP A 111 24.38 12.74 13.36
C ASP A 111 24.34 11.51 12.43
N CYS A 112 23.16 10.87 12.30
CA CYS A 112 22.97 9.69 11.46
C CYS A 112 22.66 10.07 10.01
N ASP A 113 23.52 9.66 9.07
CA ASP A 113 23.38 9.91 7.63
C ASP A 113 22.02 9.44 7.08
N ALA A 114 21.58 8.25 7.51
CA ALA A 114 20.31 7.67 7.09
C ALA A 114 19.11 8.42 7.68
N ALA A 115 19.25 9.13 8.81
CA ALA A 115 18.20 9.94 9.42
C ALA A 115 18.11 11.34 8.79
N MET A 116 19.26 11.97 8.54
CA MET A 116 19.38 13.34 8.06
C MET A 116 19.20 13.48 6.54
N ASN A 117 19.51 12.44 5.77
CA ASN A 117 19.43 12.49 4.31
C ASN A 117 18.31 11.61 3.76
N TYR A 118 17.33 12.25 3.12
CA TYR A 118 16.21 11.61 2.44
C TYR A 118 16.65 10.51 1.44
N ASP A 119 17.73 10.74 0.70
CA ASP A 119 18.21 9.80 -0.31
C ASP A 119 18.97 8.61 0.28
N LYS A 120 19.43 8.72 1.54
CA LYS A 120 20.11 7.65 2.29
C LYS A 120 19.19 6.93 3.27
N ALA A 121 17.88 7.24 3.30
CA ALA A 121 16.97 6.63 4.25
C ALA A 121 16.95 5.09 4.20
N SER A 122 17.19 4.49 3.04
CA SER A 122 17.29 3.04 2.86
C SER A 122 18.56 2.41 3.41
N GLU A 123 19.55 3.21 3.84
CA GLU A 123 20.78 2.73 4.47
C GLU A 123 20.57 2.43 5.97
N CYS A 124 19.46 2.88 6.56
CA CYS A 124 19.08 2.48 7.91
C CYS A 124 18.75 0.97 7.92
N PRO A 125 19.41 0.16 8.77
CA PRO A 125 19.25 -1.30 8.81
C PRO A 125 17.80 -1.74 9.05
N ASP A 126 17.06 -0.97 9.85
CA ASP A 126 15.69 -1.26 10.25
C ASP A 126 14.64 -0.47 9.45
N SER A 127 15.04 0.28 8.42
CA SER A 127 14.07 0.86 7.48
C SER A 127 13.50 -0.22 6.57
N VAL A 128 12.22 -0.12 6.22
CA VAL A 128 11.56 -1.12 5.38
C VAL A 128 11.03 -0.54 4.07
N SER A 129 11.07 -1.37 3.04
CA SER A 129 10.49 -1.02 1.74
C SER A 129 8.95 -1.05 1.77
N ALA A 130 8.31 -0.74 0.65
CA ALA A 130 6.85 -0.82 0.53
C ALA A 130 6.29 -2.25 0.56
N HIS A 131 7.11 -3.27 0.32
CA HIS A 131 6.64 -4.65 0.21
C HIS A 131 6.15 -5.22 1.56
N PRO A 132 6.87 -5.04 2.69
CA PRO A 132 6.40 -5.41 4.02
C PRO A 132 4.99 -4.90 4.39
N PHE A 133 4.62 -3.64 4.08
CA PHE A 133 3.26 -3.15 4.34
C PHE A 133 2.17 -3.99 3.68
N ARG A 134 2.41 -4.39 2.43
CA ARG A 134 1.47 -5.24 1.70
C ARG A 134 1.40 -6.64 2.31
N ARG A 135 2.55 -7.20 2.72
CA ARG A 135 2.62 -8.51 3.38
C ARG A 135 1.84 -8.48 4.70
N ALA A 136 2.11 -7.48 5.54
CA ALA A 136 1.41 -7.28 6.81
C ALA A 136 -0.10 -7.14 6.62
N ALA A 137 -0.57 -6.41 5.60
CA ALA A 137 -1.99 -6.29 5.31
C ALA A 137 -2.63 -7.62 4.85
N ILE A 138 -1.93 -8.44 4.07
CA ILE A 138 -2.39 -9.79 3.71
C ILE A 138 -2.50 -10.65 4.97
N THR A 139 -1.43 -10.72 5.77
CA THR A 139 -1.40 -11.47 7.02
C THR A 139 -2.51 -11.02 7.98
N HIS A 140 -2.72 -9.71 8.13
CA HIS A 140 -3.78 -9.18 8.98
C HIS A 140 -5.16 -9.68 8.55
N HIS A 141 -5.50 -9.63 7.26
CA HIS A 141 -6.78 -10.16 6.78
C HIS A 141 -6.93 -11.66 7.01
N LEU A 142 -5.88 -12.45 6.77
CA LEU A 142 -5.91 -13.91 6.99
C LEU A 142 -6.09 -14.25 8.47
N ASN A 143 -5.40 -13.51 9.36
CA ASN A 143 -5.54 -13.65 10.82
C ASN A 143 -6.90 -13.16 11.34
N GLN A 144 -7.73 -12.54 10.50
CA GLN A 144 -9.11 -12.14 10.81
C GLN A 144 -10.12 -13.03 10.08
N ASP A 145 -9.69 -14.22 9.64
CA ASP A 145 -10.52 -15.22 8.98
C ASP A 145 -11.21 -14.72 7.71
N VAL A 146 -10.66 -13.69 7.06
CA VAL A 146 -11.16 -13.22 5.77
C VAL A 146 -10.88 -14.31 4.73
N PRO A 147 -11.91 -14.78 3.98
CA PRO A 147 -11.71 -15.83 3.00
C PRO A 147 -10.58 -15.52 2.02
N GLU A 148 -9.70 -16.48 1.80
CA GLU A 148 -8.54 -16.32 0.93
C GLU A 148 -8.87 -15.79 -0.47
N PRO A 149 -9.96 -16.22 -1.15
CA PRO A 149 -10.36 -15.62 -2.42
C PRO A 149 -10.61 -14.11 -2.32
N MET A 150 -11.21 -13.63 -1.22
CA MET A 150 -11.43 -12.20 -1.00
C MET A 150 -10.12 -11.45 -0.76
N VAL A 151 -9.16 -12.05 -0.05
CA VAL A 151 -7.83 -11.47 0.16
C VAL A 151 -7.06 -11.42 -1.15
N SER A 152 -7.09 -12.52 -1.93
CA SER A 152 -6.53 -12.64 -3.28
C SER A 152 -7.05 -11.54 -4.19
N ASP A 153 -8.37 -11.38 -4.28
CA ASP A 153 -9.01 -10.36 -5.12
C ASP A 153 -8.63 -8.95 -4.67
N ARG A 154 -8.80 -8.63 -3.37
CA ARG A 154 -8.48 -7.30 -2.80
C ARG A 154 -7.02 -6.93 -3.05
N MET A 155 -6.12 -7.88 -2.82
CA MET A 155 -4.69 -7.64 -2.89
C MET A 155 -4.15 -7.83 -4.30
N ASP A 156 -4.84 -8.47 -5.23
CA ASP A 156 -4.32 -8.82 -6.57
C ASP A 156 -3.06 -9.69 -6.43
N VAL A 157 -3.23 -10.85 -5.79
CA VAL A 157 -2.21 -11.90 -5.57
C VAL A 157 -2.87 -13.26 -5.69
N SER A 158 -2.24 -14.20 -6.38
CA SER A 158 -2.83 -15.54 -6.56
C SER A 158 -2.90 -16.31 -5.25
N PRO A 159 -3.92 -17.16 -5.05
CA PRO A 159 -4.03 -18.08 -3.90
C PRO A 159 -2.75 -18.88 -3.65
N ASN A 160 -2.16 -19.50 -4.68
CA ASN A 160 -0.90 -20.23 -4.55
C ASN A 160 0.26 -19.41 -3.94
N VAL A 161 0.28 -18.09 -4.16
CA VAL A 161 1.31 -17.19 -3.60
C VAL A 161 0.95 -16.79 -2.17
N ILE A 162 -0.33 -16.82 -1.82
CA ILE A 162 -0.77 -16.72 -0.43
C ILE A 162 -0.34 -17.99 0.31
N ASP A 163 -0.72 -19.18 -0.19
CA ASP A 163 -0.32 -20.46 0.38
C ASP A 163 1.21 -20.54 0.60
N GLU A 164 2.02 -20.33 -0.43
CA GLU A 164 3.48 -20.44 -0.33
C GLU A 164 4.12 -19.53 0.74
N HIS A 165 3.50 -18.39 1.06
CA HIS A 165 4.09 -17.38 1.94
C HIS A 165 3.45 -17.27 3.33
N TYR A 166 2.25 -17.82 3.52
CA TYR A 166 1.48 -17.66 4.75
C TYR A 166 0.99 -19.00 5.33
N ASP A 167 1.36 -20.13 4.72
CA ASP A 167 1.16 -21.50 5.23
C ASP A 167 2.13 -21.84 6.39
N ALA A 168 2.15 -20.98 7.41
CA ALA A 168 2.86 -21.20 8.67
C ALA A 168 1.92 -21.68 9.79
N GLU A 169 0.78 -22.26 9.43
CA GLU A 169 -0.17 -22.83 10.37
C GLU A 169 -0.43 -24.29 10.00
N ASP A 170 -0.50 -25.15 11.01
CA ASP A 170 -0.82 -26.55 10.77
C ASP A 170 -2.21 -26.71 10.11
N GLU A 171 -2.39 -27.81 9.38
CA GLU A 171 -3.64 -28.12 8.68
C GLU A 171 -4.85 -28.21 9.62
N GLU A 172 -4.63 -28.42 10.92
CA GLU A 172 -5.64 -28.51 11.96
C GLU A 172 -6.23 -27.13 12.26
N GLY A 173 -5.39 -26.10 12.45
CA GLY A 173 -5.82 -24.70 12.59
C GLY A 173 -6.56 -24.18 11.36
N LYS A 174 -6.13 -24.56 10.15
CA LYS A 174 -6.87 -24.24 8.92
C LYS A 174 -8.24 -24.93 8.86
N MET A 175 -8.37 -26.14 9.40
CA MET A 175 -9.65 -26.87 9.44
C MET A 175 -10.59 -26.27 10.49
N GLU A 176 -10.10 -26.01 11.71
CA GLU A 176 -10.89 -25.41 12.79
C GLU A 176 -11.43 -24.03 12.39
N ARG A 177 -10.62 -23.18 11.73
CA ARG A 177 -11.10 -21.90 11.21
C ARG A 177 -12.16 -22.00 10.13
N ARG A 178 -12.01 -22.95 9.20
CA ARG A 178 -13.05 -23.22 8.20
C ARG A 178 -14.36 -23.65 8.88
N TRP A 179 -14.26 -24.39 9.98
CA TRP A 179 -15.40 -24.80 10.77
C TRP A 179 -16.06 -23.62 11.50
N ASP A 180 -15.27 -22.75 12.13
CA ASP A 180 -15.78 -21.56 12.83
C ASP A 180 -16.45 -20.57 11.88
N TYR A 181 -15.86 -20.28 10.72
CA TYR A 181 -16.47 -19.39 9.72
C TYR A 181 -17.81 -19.92 9.19
N LEU A 182 -17.93 -21.23 8.96
CA LEU A 182 -19.19 -21.85 8.52
C LEU A 182 -20.27 -21.83 9.61
N ASN A 183 -19.88 -21.75 10.89
CA ASN A 183 -20.80 -21.73 12.03
C ASN A 183 -21.16 -20.30 12.49
N ASN A 184 -20.47 -19.27 11.97
CA ASN A 184 -20.71 -17.85 12.29
C ASN A 184 -21.52 -17.11 11.20
N VAL A 185 -22.16 -17.85 10.28
CA VAL A 185 -23.11 -17.36 9.26
C VAL A 185 -24.53 -17.80 9.60
#